data_AF-A0A343LG73-F1
#
_entry.id   AF-A0A343LG73-F1
#
_cell.length_a   1.000
_cell.length_b   1.000
_cell.length_c   1.000
_cell.angle_alpha   90.00
_cell.angle_beta   90.00
_cell.angle_gamma   90.00
#
_symmetry.space_group_name_H-M   'P 1'
#
loop_
_entity.id
_entity.type
_entity.pdbx_description
1 polymer ?
#
loop_
_entity_poly.entity_id
_entity_poly.type
_entity_poly.pdbx_seq_one_letter_code
_entity_poly.pdbx_strand_id
1 'polypeptide(L)'
;MYLINLLTMIIPILLAVAFLTLLERKVLGYMQLRKGPNIVGPYGLLQPIADAVKLFTKEPLQPLTSSLILFIIAPTLALTLALMMWIPLPMPHPLINMNLSMLFMLALSSLAVYAILWSGWASNSKYALIGALRAVAQTISYEVTLAIIILSILLMNGSFTLTTLITTQEYIWLLIPSWPLAMMWFISTLAETNRAPFDLTEGESELVSGFNVEYAGGPFALFFLAEYANIIMMNALTTILFLGAYHNPMFSELYTTNFAIKTLLFTMFFLWIRASYPRFRYDQLMHLLWKNFLPLTLVMCMWHVTLPIILASIPPQT
;
A
#
# COMPACT_ATOMS: atom_id res chain seq x y z
N MET A 1 -22.83 -8.70 16.20
CA MET A 1 -21.65 -7.94 16.68
C MET A 1 -20.47 -8.00 15.71
N TYR A 2 -20.12 -9.15 15.12
CA TYR A 2 -19.05 -9.22 14.12
C TYR A 2 -19.27 -8.30 12.90
N LEU A 3 -20.50 -8.22 12.37
CA LEU A 3 -20.85 -7.28 11.30
C LEU A 3 -20.62 -5.81 11.71
N ILE A 4 -20.90 -5.47 12.97
CA ILE A 4 -20.66 -4.12 13.50
C ILE A 4 -19.15 -3.87 13.51
N ASN A 5 -18.34 -4.84 13.95
CA ASN A 5 -16.87 -4.72 13.94
C ASN A 5 -16.30 -4.50 12.53
N LEU A 6 -16.83 -5.23 11.54
CA LEU A 6 -16.47 -5.05 10.13
C LEU A 6 -16.84 -3.64 9.62
N LEU A 7 -18.04 -3.16 9.93
CA LEU A 7 -18.46 -1.79 9.54
C LEU A 7 -17.62 -0.71 10.24
N THR A 8 -17.30 -0.90 11.53
CA THR A 8 -16.44 0.03 12.28
C THR A 8 -14.99 0.01 11.82
N MET A 9 -14.56 -1.00 11.05
CA MET A 9 -13.26 -0.98 10.38
C MET A 9 -13.36 -0.27 9.02
N ILE A 10 -14.28 -0.70 8.15
CA ILE A 10 -14.32 -0.23 6.75
C ILE A 10 -14.68 1.25 6.67
N ILE A 11 -15.64 1.73 7.45
CA ILE A 11 -16.12 3.12 7.35
C ILE A 11 -15.00 4.11 7.72
N PRO A 12 -14.29 3.97 8.87
CA PRO A 12 -13.16 4.84 9.18
C PRO A 12 -12.01 4.75 8.19
N ILE A 13 -11.73 3.58 7.58
CA ILE A 13 -10.70 3.47 6.54
C ILE A 13 -11.07 4.32 5.32
N LEU A 14 -12.31 4.22 4.83
CA LEU A 14 -12.76 5.03 3.69
C LEU A 14 -12.75 6.54 4.01
N LEU A 15 -13.09 6.92 5.25
CA LEU A 15 -12.97 8.30 5.71
C LEU A 15 -11.49 8.74 5.78
N ALA A 16 -10.60 7.89 6.29
CA ALA A 16 -9.16 8.16 6.33
C ALA A 16 -8.59 8.36 4.93
N VAL A 17 -9.00 7.52 3.97
CA VAL A 17 -8.66 7.67 2.55
C VAL A 17 -9.14 9.01 1.99
N ALA A 18 -10.40 9.40 2.28
CA ALA A 18 -10.94 10.68 1.82
C ALA A 18 -10.10 11.85 2.37
N PHE A 19 -9.76 11.86 3.67
CA PHE A 19 -8.93 12.91 4.25
C PHE A 19 -7.46 12.84 3.83
N LEU A 20 -6.95 11.66 3.45
CA LEU A 20 -5.59 11.54 2.88
C LEU A 20 -5.48 12.34 1.57
N THR A 21 -6.53 12.39 0.75
CA THR A 21 -6.52 13.22 -0.48
C THR A 21 -6.38 14.71 -0.19
N LEU A 22 -7.03 15.20 0.88
CA LEU A 22 -6.89 16.59 1.34
C LEU A 22 -5.47 16.84 1.87
N LEU A 23 -5.00 15.93 2.72
CA LEU A 23 -3.68 16.00 3.34
C LEU A 23 -2.60 16.05 2.26
N GLU A 24 -2.66 15.17 1.26
CA GLU A 24 -1.76 15.17 0.13
C GLU A 24 -1.74 16.53 -0.59
N ARG A 25 -2.90 17.06 -0.99
CA ARG A 25 -2.96 18.34 -1.71
C ARG A 25 -2.41 19.51 -0.88
N LYS A 26 -2.59 19.49 0.44
CA LYS A 26 -2.03 20.50 1.34
C LYS A 26 -0.53 20.37 1.51
N VAL A 27 -0.04 19.17 1.81
CA VAL A 27 1.39 18.91 2.03
C VAL A 27 2.18 19.20 0.76
N LEU A 28 1.73 18.69 -0.39
CA LEU A 28 2.33 19.02 -1.68
C LEU A 28 2.26 20.52 -1.98
N GLY A 29 1.14 21.18 -1.66
CA GLY A 29 1.02 22.63 -1.80
C GLY A 29 2.13 23.36 -1.04
N TYR A 30 2.27 23.09 0.25
CA TYR A 30 3.27 23.74 1.09
C TYR A 30 4.72 23.43 0.66
N MET A 31 5.01 22.19 0.26
CA MET A 31 6.32 21.82 -0.28
C MET A 31 6.64 22.55 -1.60
N GLN A 32 5.61 22.85 -2.41
CA GLN A 32 5.71 23.60 -3.66
C GLN A 32 5.56 25.12 -3.48
N LEU A 33 5.69 25.64 -2.25
CA LEU A 33 5.55 27.08 -1.92
C LEU A 33 4.20 27.70 -2.34
N ARG A 34 3.12 26.90 -2.36
CA ARG A 34 1.73 27.35 -2.60
C ARG A 34 0.78 26.86 -1.53
N LYS A 35 -0.45 27.36 -1.51
CA LYS A 35 -1.48 26.85 -0.60
C LYS A 35 -2.22 25.67 -1.23
N GLY A 36 -2.55 24.67 -0.41
CA GLY A 36 -3.51 23.63 -0.78
C GLY A 36 -4.96 24.14 -0.74
N PRO A 37 -5.95 23.24 -0.90
CA PRO A 37 -7.37 23.58 -0.83
C PRO A 37 -7.71 24.21 0.51
N ASN A 38 -8.16 25.47 0.48
CA ASN A 38 -8.55 26.24 1.67
C ASN A 38 -9.94 26.89 1.57
N ILE A 39 -10.60 26.81 0.41
CA ILE A 39 -11.86 27.53 0.13
C ILE A 39 -13.09 26.68 0.47
N VAL A 40 -13.10 25.40 0.09
CA VAL A 40 -14.25 24.50 0.32
C VAL A 40 -14.27 24.06 1.79
N GLY A 41 -14.98 24.83 2.61
CA GLY A 41 -15.05 24.64 4.07
C GLY A 41 -13.87 25.24 4.83
N PRO A 42 -13.91 25.25 6.18
CA PRO A 42 -12.85 25.81 7.01
C PRO A 42 -11.54 25.08 6.75
N TYR A 43 -10.53 25.80 6.26
CA TYR A 43 -9.25 25.24 5.81
C TYR A 43 -9.42 24.05 4.83
N GLY A 44 -10.45 24.02 3.98
CA GLY A 44 -10.61 22.94 3.00
C GLY A 44 -11.09 21.60 3.55
N LEU A 45 -11.52 21.51 4.82
CA LEU A 45 -11.96 20.23 5.43
C LEU A 45 -13.10 19.54 4.68
N LEU A 46 -13.94 20.30 3.96
CA LEU A 46 -15.07 19.77 3.19
C LEU A 46 -14.70 19.39 1.76
N GLN A 47 -13.44 19.59 1.33
CA GLN A 47 -12.99 19.28 -0.03
C GLN A 47 -13.18 17.81 -0.41
N PRO A 48 -12.83 16.80 0.43
CA PRO A 48 -13.01 15.40 0.05
C PRO A 48 -14.48 15.02 -0.17
N ILE A 49 -15.39 15.63 0.60
CA ILE A 49 -16.83 15.40 0.46
C ILE A 49 -17.33 15.97 -0.86
N ALA A 50 -16.89 17.19 -1.23
CA ALA A 50 -17.22 17.79 -2.51
C ALA A 50 -16.70 16.96 -3.70
N ASP A 51 -15.47 16.44 -3.60
CA ASP A 51 -14.88 15.59 -4.63
C ASP A 51 -15.64 14.26 -4.77
N ALA A 52 -16.03 13.64 -3.66
CA ALA A 52 -16.83 12.42 -3.66
C ALA A 52 -18.20 12.64 -4.31
N VAL A 53 -18.94 13.68 -3.90
CA VAL A 53 -20.25 14.01 -4.48
C VAL A 53 -20.12 14.29 -5.97
N LYS A 54 -19.09 15.02 -6.39
CA LYS A 54 -18.80 15.30 -7.80
C LYS A 54 -18.58 14.02 -8.61
N LEU A 55 -17.77 13.08 -8.11
CA LEU A 55 -17.45 11.85 -8.85
C LEU A 55 -18.66 10.92 -8.99
N PHE A 56 -19.52 10.83 -7.97
CA PHE A 56 -20.71 9.97 -8.01
C PHE A 56 -21.90 10.58 -8.77
N THR A 57 -21.95 11.91 -8.91
CA THR A 57 -22.99 12.59 -9.70
C THR A 57 -22.62 12.74 -11.18
N LYS A 58 -21.34 12.55 -11.52
CA LYS A 58 -20.87 12.60 -12.91
C LYS A 58 -21.34 11.36 -13.67
N GLU A 59 -21.74 11.57 -14.93
CA GLU A 59 -22.15 10.49 -15.83
C GLU A 59 -21.04 9.42 -15.96
N PRO A 60 -21.35 8.14 -15.74
CA PRO A 60 -20.42 7.05 -15.98
C PRO A 60 -20.26 6.83 -17.50
N LEU A 61 -19.11 7.20 -18.05
CA LEU A 61 -18.77 6.90 -19.44
C LEU A 61 -18.39 5.42 -19.57
N GLN A 62 -19.06 4.72 -20.48
CA GLN A 62 -18.71 3.36 -20.89
C GLN A 62 -18.43 3.38 -22.40
N PRO A 63 -17.19 3.13 -22.84
CA PRO A 63 -16.86 3.16 -24.26
C PRO A 63 -17.45 1.93 -24.98
N LEU A 64 -17.95 2.13 -26.20
CA LEU A 64 -18.57 1.08 -27.02
C LEU A 64 -17.62 -0.08 -27.37
N THR A 65 -16.32 0.21 -27.38
CA THR A 65 -15.25 -0.77 -27.69
C THR A 65 -14.86 -1.63 -26.50
N SER A 66 -15.37 -1.35 -25.29
CA SER A 66 -14.98 -2.06 -24.09
C SER A 66 -15.68 -3.39 -23.87
N SER A 67 -14.99 -4.31 -23.20
CA SER A 67 -15.62 -5.52 -22.67
C SER A 67 -16.35 -5.19 -21.36
N LEU A 68 -17.67 -5.09 -21.42
CA LEU A 68 -18.51 -4.55 -20.34
C LEU A 68 -18.36 -5.28 -18.99
N ILE A 69 -18.29 -6.61 -19.00
CA ILE A 69 -18.18 -7.41 -17.77
C ILE A 69 -16.90 -7.06 -17.00
N LEU A 70 -15.74 -7.13 -17.66
CA LEU A 70 -14.46 -6.85 -17.03
C LEU A 70 -14.31 -5.37 -16.67
N PHE A 71 -14.87 -4.47 -17.50
CA PHE A 71 -14.81 -3.04 -17.25
C PHE A 71 -15.49 -2.66 -15.91
N ILE A 72 -16.62 -3.30 -15.58
CA ILE A 72 -17.35 -3.08 -14.33
C ILE A 72 -16.72 -3.84 -13.15
N ILE A 73 -16.23 -5.06 -13.37
CA ILE A 73 -15.66 -5.89 -12.31
C ILE A 73 -14.29 -5.35 -11.85
N ALA A 74 -13.46 -4.82 -12.73
CA ALA A 74 -12.09 -4.41 -12.37
C ALA A 74 -12.04 -3.36 -11.24
N PRO A 75 -12.79 -2.23 -11.27
CA PRO A 75 -12.79 -1.26 -10.17
C PRO A 75 -13.38 -1.81 -8.87
N THR A 76 -14.41 -2.66 -8.95
CA THR A 76 -15.02 -3.27 -7.76
C THR A 76 -14.05 -4.26 -7.11
N LEU A 77 -13.34 -5.05 -7.91
CA LEU A 77 -12.29 -5.95 -7.45
C LEU A 77 -11.10 -5.19 -6.84
N ALA A 78 -10.70 -4.06 -7.41
CA ALA A 78 -9.64 -3.22 -6.82
C ALA A 78 -9.99 -2.77 -5.39
N LEU A 79 -11.20 -2.24 -5.19
CA LEU A 79 -11.63 -1.78 -3.87
C LEU A 79 -11.82 -2.94 -2.89
N THR A 80 -12.41 -4.06 -3.32
CA THR A 80 -12.62 -5.21 -2.42
C THR A 80 -11.29 -5.77 -1.93
N LEU A 81 -10.30 -5.94 -2.80
CA LEU A 81 -8.97 -6.41 -2.40
C LEU A 81 -8.28 -5.41 -1.47
N ALA A 82 -8.33 -4.12 -1.79
CA ALA A 82 -7.74 -3.08 -0.94
C ALA A 82 -8.32 -3.08 0.48
N LEU A 83 -9.63 -3.35 0.64
CA LEU A 83 -10.27 -3.45 1.95
C LEU A 83 -9.99 -4.79 2.66
N MET A 84 -9.91 -5.90 1.92
CA MET A 84 -9.61 -7.23 2.50
C MET A 84 -8.20 -7.29 3.12
N MET A 85 -7.25 -6.52 2.59
CA MET A 85 -5.90 -6.39 3.15
C MET A 85 -5.87 -5.82 4.58
N TRP A 86 -6.93 -5.16 5.06
CA TRP A 86 -6.96 -4.62 6.42
C TRP A 86 -7.33 -5.65 7.48
N ILE A 87 -7.98 -6.73 7.07
CA ILE A 87 -8.55 -7.74 7.97
C ILE A 87 -7.54 -8.36 8.94
N PRO A 88 -6.34 -8.79 8.50
CA PRO A 88 -5.37 -9.43 9.38
C PRO A 88 -4.47 -8.44 10.13
N LEU A 89 -4.55 -7.13 9.87
CA LEU A 89 -3.66 -6.15 10.49
C LEU A 89 -3.97 -6.00 11.99
N PRO A 90 -3.00 -6.22 12.88
CA PRO A 90 -3.20 -6.13 14.32
C PRO A 90 -3.24 -4.67 14.78
N MET A 91 -4.40 -4.23 15.27
CA MET A 91 -4.60 -2.89 15.82
C MET A 91 -5.23 -2.90 17.23
N PRO A 92 -4.50 -3.23 18.32
CA PRO A 92 -3.53 -4.32 18.49
C PRO A 92 -4.12 -5.71 18.25
N HIS A 93 -5.44 -5.83 18.20
CA HIS A 93 -6.12 -7.07 17.83
C HIS A 93 -6.60 -6.97 16.37
N PRO A 94 -6.35 -7.98 15.53
CA PRO A 94 -6.85 -8.00 14.16
C PRO A 94 -8.35 -8.32 14.13
N LEU A 95 -9.04 -7.98 13.03
CA LEU A 95 -10.44 -8.37 12.84
C LEU A 95 -10.59 -9.89 12.74
N ILE A 96 -9.70 -10.51 11.97
CA ILE A 96 -9.56 -11.97 11.91
C ILE A 96 -8.12 -12.32 12.25
N ASN A 97 -7.93 -13.00 13.38
CA ASN A 97 -6.64 -13.54 13.74
C ASN A 97 -6.36 -14.80 12.92
N MET A 98 -5.36 -14.74 12.04
CA MET A 98 -4.99 -15.84 11.14
C MET A 98 -3.57 -16.30 11.43
N ASN A 99 -3.35 -17.63 11.49
CA ASN A 99 -2.02 -18.22 11.67
C ASN A 99 -1.04 -17.84 10.54
N LEU A 100 -1.54 -17.67 9.31
CA LEU A 100 -0.75 -17.36 8.12
C LEU A 100 -1.07 -15.97 7.58
N SER A 101 -1.21 -14.98 8.47
CA SER A 101 -1.62 -13.62 8.11
C SER A 101 -0.71 -12.94 7.08
N MET A 102 0.61 -13.12 7.15
CA MET A 102 1.54 -12.51 6.18
C MET A 102 1.42 -13.11 4.78
N LEU A 103 1.22 -14.43 4.70
CA LEU A 103 1.01 -15.11 3.41
C LEU A 103 -0.32 -14.69 2.78
N PHE A 104 -1.36 -14.49 3.60
CA PHE A 104 -2.63 -13.96 3.13
C PHE A 104 -2.48 -12.56 2.51
N MET A 105 -1.71 -11.68 3.15
CA MET A 105 -1.41 -10.35 2.60
C MET A 105 -0.67 -10.43 1.26
N LEU A 106 0.36 -11.28 1.18
CA LEU A 106 1.14 -11.44 -0.06
C LEU A 106 0.31 -12.08 -1.20
N ALA A 107 -0.62 -12.98 -0.87
CA ALA A 107 -1.53 -13.54 -1.86
C ALA A 107 -2.51 -12.48 -2.40
N LEU A 108 -3.08 -11.66 -1.52
CA LEU A 108 -4.00 -10.60 -1.92
C LEU A 108 -3.31 -9.48 -2.71
N SER A 109 -2.06 -9.11 -2.38
CA SER A 109 -1.30 -8.15 -3.19
C SER A 109 -1.07 -8.66 -4.61
N SER A 110 -0.72 -9.94 -4.76
CA SER A 110 -0.57 -10.56 -6.09
C SER A 110 -1.88 -10.58 -6.89
N LEU A 111 -3.02 -10.66 -6.21
CA LEU A 111 -4.33 -10.63 -6.84
C LEU A 111 -4.74 -9.20 -7.28
N ALA A 112 -4.27 -8.16 -6.57
CA ALA A 112 -4.60 -6.76 -6.86
C ALA A 112 -4.13 -6.32 -8.26
N VAL A 113 -3.06 -6.94 -8.77
CA VAL A 113 -2.52 -6.73 -10.12
C VAL A 113 -3.56 -7.01 -11.20
N TYR A 114 -4.41 -8.03 -11.02
CA TYR A 114 -5.43 -8.38 -12.00
C TYR A 114 -6.48 -7.28 -12.17
N ALA A 115 -6.76 -6.48 -11.13
CA ALA A 115 -7.65 -5.34 -11.26
C ALA A 115 -7.12 -4.30 -12.27
N ILE A 116 -5.81 -4.06 -12.23
CA ILE A 116 -5.11 -3.12 -13.13
C ILE A 116 -5.00 -3.72 -14.54
N LEU A 117 -4.71 -5.02 -14.65
CA LEU A 117 -4.60 -5.71 -15.94
C LEU A 117 -5.96 -5.77 -16.65
N TRP A 118 -7.02 -6.17 -15.95
CA TRP A 118 -8.35 -6.28 -16.52
C TRP A 118 -8.91 -4.91 -16.93
N SER A 119 -8.64 -3.84 -16.17
CA SER A 119 -9.07 -2.50 -16.56
C SER A 119 -8.38 -1.99 -17.83
N GLY A 120 -7.06 -2.19 -17.95
CA GLY A 120 -6.33 -1.80 -19.15
C GLY A 120 -6.73 -2.62 -20.39
N TRP A 121 -6.98 -3.92 -20.24
CA TRP A 121 -7.44 -4.75 -21.35
C TRP A 121 -8.90 -4.47 -21.73
N ALA A 122 -9.79 -4.33 -20.74
CA ALA A 122 -11.21 -4.14 -20.96
C ALA A 122 -11.55 -2.82 -21.65
N SER A 123 -10.76 -1.77 -21.44
CA SER A 123 -10.97 -0.45 -22.04
C SER A 123 -10.66 -0.39 -23.54
N ASN A 124 -9.96 -1.39 -24.10
CA ASN A 124 -9.63 -1.52 -25.52
C ASN A 124 -8.98 -0.26 -26.14
N SER A 125 -8.21 0.49 -25.34
CA SER A 125 -7.39 1.61 -25.78
C SER A 125 -5.91 1.23 -25.76
N LYS A 126 -5.14 1.70 -26.74
CA LYS A 126 -3.72 1.32 -26.86
C LYS A 126 -2.91 1.82 -25.66
N TYR A 127 -3.20 3.02 -25.15
CA TYR A 127 -2.51 3.59 -24.00
C TYR A 127 -2.83 2.84 -22.71
N ALA A 128 -4.09 2.44 -22.50
CA ALA A 128 -4.46 1.68 -21.32
C ALA A 128 -3.86 0.28 -21.31
N LEU A 129 -3.75 -0.37 -22.48
CA LEU A 129 -3.05 -1.66 -22.59
C LEU A 129 -1.56 -1.52 -22.27
N ILE A 130 -0.89 -0.48 -22.77
CA ILE A 130 0.53 -0.22 -22.45
C ILE A 130 0.71 0.05 -20.95
N GLY A 131 -0.16 0.85 -20.34
CA GLY A 131 -0.16 1.12 -18.90
C GLY A 131 -0.33 -0.15 -18.06
N ALA A 132 -1.28 -1.01 -18.44
CA ALA A 132 -1.51 -2.28 -17.74
C ALA A 132 -0.34 -3.25 -17.89
N LEU A 133 0.28 -3.38 -19.07
CA LEU A 133 1.44 -4.25 -19.25
C LEU A 133 2.66 -3.76 -18.44
N ARG A 134 2.86 -2.44 -18.36
CA ARG A 134 3.89 -1.84 -17.49
C ARG A 134 3.61 -2.11 -16.02
N ALA A 135 2.36 -1.99 -15.59
CA ALA A 135 1.93 -2.33 -14.24
C ALA A 135 2.27 -3.77 -13.89
N VAL A 136 1.86 -4.73 -14.73
CA VAL A 136 2.15 -6.16 -14.51
C VAL A 136 3.65 -6.43 -14.44
N ALA A 137 4.44 -5.82 -15.31
CA ALA A 137 5.88 -6.05 -15.29
C ALA A 137 6.56 -5.42 -14.06
N GLN A 138 6.07 -4.26 -13.62
CA GLN A 138 6.46 -3.65 -12.34
C GLN A 138 6.09 -4.58 -11.18
N THR A 139 4.88 -5.16 -11.17
CA THR A 139 4.41 -6.00 -10.06
C THR A 139 5.21 -7.27 -9.89
N ILE A 140 5.48 -7.98 -10.99
CA ILE A 140 6.32 -9.17 -10.97
C ILE A 140 7.72 -8.84 -10.42
N SER A 141 8.26 -7.66 -10.76
CA SER A 141 9.62 -7.30 -10.37
C SER A 141 9.76 -7.02 -8.87
N TYR A 142 8.81 -6.31 -8.25
CA TYR A 142 8.91 -6.00 -6.82
C TYR A 142 8.41 -7.14 -5.93
N GLU A 143 7.42 -7.95 -6.37
CA GLU A 143 6.86 -9.05 -5.58
C GLU A 143 7.94 -10.08 -5.17
N VAL A 144 8.87 -10.37 -6.08
CA VAL A 144 9.98 -11.29 -5.78
C VAL A 144 10.83 -10.75 -4.63
N THR A 145 11.19 -9.46 -4.67
CA THR A 145 11.97 -8.84 -3.59
C THR A 145 11.17 -8.71 -2.31
N LEU A 146 9.88 -8.36 -2.40
CA LEU A 146 8.95 -8.20 -1.28
C LEU A 146 8.83 -9.51 -0.49
N ALA A 147 8.64 -10.63 -1.20
CA ALA A 147 8.51 -11.95 -0.59
C ALA A 147 9.78 -12.37 0.17
N ILE A 148 10.96 -12.14 -0.41
CA ILE A 148 12.25 -12.48 0.21
C ILE A 148 12.51 -11.58 1.43
N ILE A 149 12.18 -10.29 1.34
CA ILE A 149 12.32 -9.37 2.48
C ILE A 149 11.39 -9.78 3.62
N ILE A 150 10.11 -10.06 3.33
CA ILE A 150 9.16 -10.56 4.34
C ILE A 150 9.68 -11.85 4.97
N LEU A 151 10.15 -12.81 4.17
CA LEU A 151 10.70 -14.05 4.68
C LEU A 151 11.85 -13.79 5.66
N SER A 152 12.81 -12.93 5.29
CA SER A 152 13.96 -12.61 6.12
C SER A 152 13.60 -11.95 7.46
N ILE A 153 12.53 -11.13 7.49
CA ILE A 153 11.97 -10.54 8.71
C ILE A 153 11.31 -11.62 9.57
N LEU A 154 10.51 -12.50 8.96
CA LEU A 154 9.76 -13.53 9.69
C LEU A 154 10.65 -14.60 10.31
N LEU A 155 11.90 -14.77 9.82
CA LEU A 155 12.90 -15.60 10.49
C LEU A 155 13.28 -15.09 11.89
N MET A 156 13.14 -13.78 12.15
CA MET A 156 13.30 -13.21 13.50
C MET A 156 12.02 -13.33 14.34
N ASN A 157 10.86 -13.53 13.71
CA ASN A 157 9.59 -13.72 14.41
C ASN A 157 9.31 -15.19 14.79
N GLY A 158 9.69 -16.14 13.93
CA GLY A 158 9.43 -17.56 14.12
C GLY A 158 8.07 -18.04 13.59
N SER A 159 7.13 -17.13 13.30
CA SER A 159 5.82 -17.45 12.72
C SER A 159 5.37 -16.44 11.64
N PHE A 160 4.33 -16.80 10.89
CA PHE A 160 3.69 -15.93 9.88
C PHE A 160 2.53 -15.07 10.45
N THR A 161 2.37 -15.06 11.77
CA THR A 161 1.33 -14.26 12.43
C THR A 161 1.80 -12.83 12.65
N LEU A 162 0.94 -11.87 12.31
CA LEU A 162 1.21 -10.44 12.52
C LEU A 162 1.10 -10.05 14.00
N THR A 163 0.33 -10.78 14.80
CA THR A 163 0.19 -10.52 16.24
C THR A 163 1.47 -10.85 17.01
N THR A 164 2.20 -11.92 16.65
CA THR A 164 3.50 -12.23 17.25
C THR A 164 4.59 -11.22 16.89
N LEU A 165 4.46 -10.52 15.76
CA LEU A 165 5.36 -9.41 15.45
C LEU A 165 5.31 -8.28 16.51
N ILE A 166 4.18 -8.13 17.22
CA ILE A 166 4.09 -7.19 18.35
C ILE A 166 4.96 -7.68 19.51
N THR A 167 4.88 -8.97 19.86
CA THR A 167 5.64 -9.54 20.98
C THR A 167 7.14 -9.60 20.69
N THR A 168 7.53 -9.87 19.44
CA THR A 168 8.95 -9.86 19.05
C THR A 168 9.62 -8.50 19.20
N GLN A 169 8.85 -7.42 19.06
CA GLN A 169 9.36 -6.04 19.07
C GLN A 169 9.17 -5.35 20.41
N GLU A 170 8.86 -6.09 21.49
CA GLU A 170 8.68 -5.52 22.83
C GLU A 170 9.94 -4.84 23.35
N TYR A 171 11.10 -5.47 23.17
CA TYR A 171 12.37 -4.94 23.69
C TYR A 171 13.03 -3.95 22.73
N ILE A 172 13.11 -4.30 21.45
CA ILE A 172 13.84 -3.55 20.43
C ILE A 172 13.02 -3.56 19.14
N TRP A 173 12.93 -2.41 18.48
CA TRP A 173 12.31 -2.32 17.16
C TRP A 173 13.09 -3.12 16.13
N LEU A 174 12.38 -3.87 15.28
CA LEU A 174 13.01 -4.71 14.26
C LEU A 174 13.77 -3.88 13.22
N LEU A 175 13.47 -2.58 13.09
CA LEU A 175 14.23 -1.64 12.27
C LEU A 175 15.73 -1.63 12.61
N ILE A 176 16.11 -1.80 13.88
CA ILE A 176 17.52 -1.72 14.30
C ILE A 176 18.35 -2.90 13.77
N PRO A 177 17.99 -4.17 14.03
CA PRO A 177 18.73 -5.31 13.50
C PRO A 177 18.59 -5.51 11.99
N SER A 178 17.51 -4.99 11.37
CA SER A 178 17.20 -5.22 9.96
C SER A 178 17.09 -3.96 9.11
N TRP A 179 17.81 -2.89 9.48
CA TRP A 179 17.73 -1.59 8.78
C TRP A 179 17.95 -1.67 7.25
N PRO A 180 18.83 -2.51 6.67
CA PRO A 180 18.97 -2.60 5.22
C PRO A 180 17.72 -3.18 4.57
N LEU A 181 17.11 -4.18 5.21
CA LEU A 181 15.83 -4.75 4.78
C LEU A 181 14.71 -3.72 4.90
N ALA A 182 14.69 -2.92 5.98
CA ALA A 182 13.70 -1.86 6.16
C ALA A 182 13.76 -0.80 5.05
N MET A 183 14.97 -0.41 4.62
CA MET A 183 15.14 0.56 3.53
C MET A 183 14.70 -0.03 2.19
N MET A 184 15.13 -1.26 1.88
CA MET A 184 14.71 -1.95 0.64
C MET A 184 13.20 -2.18 0.63
N TRP A 185 12.63 -2.58 1.77
CA TRP A 185 11.19 -2.76 1.98
C TRP A 185 10.43 -1.49 1.65
N PHE A 186 10.84 -0.36 2.23
CA PHE A 186 10.16 0.91 2.03
C PHE A 186 10.20 1.39 0.57
N ILE A 187 11.29 1.12 -0.15
CA ILE A 187 11.36 1.40 -1.59
C ILE A 187 10.47 0.42 -2.37
N SER A 188 10.42 -0.86 -2.00
CA SER A 188 9.54 -1.84 -2.65
C SER A 188 8.05 -1.53 -2.45
N THR A 189 7.64 -1.02 -1.27
CA THR A 189 6.24 -0.62 -1.04
C THR A 189 5.84 0.65 -1.81
N LEU A 190 6.78 1.57 -2.04
CA LEU A 190 6.57 2.70 -2.96
C LEU A 190 6.33 2.21 -4.40
N ALA A 191 7.10 1.21 -4.84
CA ALA A 191 6.93 0.59 -6.15
C ALA A 191 5.61 -0.20 -6.24
N GLU A 192 5.19 -0.86 -5.17
CA GLU A 192 3.95 -1.65 -5.14
C GLU A 192 2.68 -0.79 -5.16
N THR A 193 2.71 0.37 -4.51
CA THR A 193 1.60 1.31 -4.51
C THR A 193 1.55 2.20 -5.75
N ASN A 194 2.42 1.95 -6.75
CA ASN A 194 2.56 2.75 -7.98
C ASN A 194 2.75 4.26 -7.72
N ARG A 195 3.42 4.64 -6.63
CA ARG A 195 3.62 6.06 -6.28
C ARG A 195 4.94 6.58 -6.79
N ALA A 196 4.98 7.88 -7.08
CA ALA A 196 6.21 8.56 -7.49
C ALA A 196 7.32 8.31 -6.44
N PRO A 197 8.54 7.93 -6.89
CA PRO A 197 9.06 8.05 -8.25
C PRO A 197 8.76 6.85 -9.20
N PHE A 198 8.00 5.85 -8.76
CA PHE A 198 7.66 4.63 -9.52
C PHE A 198 6.23 4.62 -10.07
N ASP A 199 5.65 5.80 -10.31
CA ASP A 199 4.35 6.00 -10.95
C ASP A 199 4.48 5.82 -12.48
N LEU A 200 4.60 4.56 -12.91
CA LEU A 200 4.71 4.18 -14.33
C LEU A 200 3.36 3.77 -14.93
N THR A 201 2.41 3.43 -14.07
CA THR A 201 1.10 2.90 -14.45
C THR A 201 0.13 4.00 -14.84
N GLU A 202 0.19 5.15 -14.17
CA GLU A 202 -0.65 6.33 -14.47
C GLU A 202 0.13 7.38 -15.27
N GLY A 203 1.44 7.52 -15.03
CA GLY A 203 2.41 8.11 -15.96
C GLY A 203 1.88 9.28 -16.81
N GLU A 204 1.40 10.35 -16.17
CA GLU A 204 0.65 11.44 -16.83
C GLU A 204 1.36 12.03 -18.07
N SER A 205 2.69 12.09 -18.02
CA SER A 205 3.53 12.63 -19.11
C SER A 205 3.67 11.69 -20.31
N GLU A 206 3.48 10.38 -20.10
CA GLU A 206 3.71 9.35 -21.12
C GLU A 206 2.41 8.71 -21.63
N LEU A 207 1.42 8.53 -20.74
CA LEU A 207 0.22 7.73 -21.01
C LEU A 207 -1.09 8.48 -20.73
N VAL A 208 -1.04 9.80 -20.50
CA VAL A 208 -2.15 10.68 -20.08
C VAL A 208 -2.68 10.31 -18.68
N SER A 209 -3.16 9.08 -18.49
CA SER A 209 -3.45 8.47 -17.18
C SER A 209 -3.32 6.92 -17.17
N GLY A 210 -2.79 6.32 -18.25
CA GLY A 210 -2.50 4.88 -18.30
C GLY A 210 -3.72 3.97 -18.26
N PHE A 211 -3.79 3.03 -17.31
CA PHE A 211 -4.83 1.98 -17.29
C PHE A 211 -6.25 2.51 -17.02
N ASN A 212 -6.38 3.68 -16.40
CA ASN A 212 -7.66 4.27 -16.00
C ASN A 212 -8.20 5.32 -17.00
N VAL A 213 -7.56 5.52 -18.17
CA VAL A 213 -7.88 6.60 -19.14
C VAL A 213 -9.35 6.66 -19.55
N GLU A 214 -9.98 5.50 -19.74
CA GLU A 214 -11.39 5.42 -20.19
C GLU A 214 -12.39 5.41 -19.02
N TYR A 215 -11.92 5.40 -17.77
CA TYR A 215 -12.79 5.36 -16.60
C TYR A 215 -13.21 6.76 -16.17
N ALA A 216 -14.53 7.00 -16.07
CA ALA A 216 -15.08 8.27 -15.61
C ALA A 216 -15.99 8.10 -14.39
N GLY A 217 -16.10 9.16 -13.58
CA GLY A 217 -17.08 9.25 -12.48
C GLY A 217 -16.84 8.20 -11.39
N GLY A 218 -17.89 7.44 -11.07
CA GLY A 218 -17.88 6.44 -9.99
C GLY A 218 -16.83 5.33 -10.13
N PRO A 219 -16.76 4.61 -11.27
CA PRO A 219 -15.73 3.59 -11.51
C PRO A 219 -14.29 4.09 -11.32
N PHE A 220 -14.00 5.31 -11.76
CA PHE A 220 -12.71 5.97 -11.51
C PHE A 220 -12.48 6.17 -10.00
N ALA A 221 -13.49 6.68 -9.28
CA ALA A 221 -13.40 6.88 -7.83
C ALA A 221 -13.04 5.60 -7.07
N LEU A 222 -13.51 4.43 -7.52
CA LEU A 222 -13.18 3.15 -6.89
C LEU A 222 -11.69 2.81 -7.00
N PHE A 223 -11.05 3.07 -8.15
CA PHE A 223 -9.59 2.89 -8.28
C PHE A 223 -8.81 3.84 -7.40
N PHE A 224 -9.20 5.12 -7.34
CA PHE A 224 -8.55 6.10 -6.46
C PHE A 224 -8.68 5.70 -4.99
N LEU A 225 -9.88 5.31 -4.55
CA LEU A 225 -10.10 4.83 -3.19
C LEU A 225 -9.23 3.60 -2.88
N ALA A 226 -9.12 2.66 -3.82
CA ALA A 226 -8.31 1.47 -3.67
C ALA A 226 -6.81 1.78 -3.57
N GLU A 227 -6.27 2.65 -4.44
CA GLU A 227 -4.86 3.05 -4.41
C GLU A 227 -4.51 3.74 -3.08
N TYR A 228 -5.33 4.71 -2.64
CA TYR A 228 -5.10 5.39 -1.36
C TYR A 228 -5.27 4.46 -0.16
N ALA A 229 -6.22 3.52 -0.21
CA ALA A 229 -6.36 2.49 0.83
C ALA A 229 -5.10 1.63 0.89
N ASN A 230 -4.53 1.25 -0.25
CA ASN A 230 -3.28 0.49 -0.33
C ASN A 230 -2.07 1.29 0.20
N ILE A 231 -2.02 2.60 -0.03
CA ILE A 231 -0.96 3.46 0.55
C ILE A 231 -0.98 3.42 2.08
N ILE A 232 -2.15 3.63 2.68
CA ILE A 232 -2.24 3.62 4.15
C ILE A 232 -1.99 2.20 4.68
N MET A 233 -2.53 1.19 4.01
CA MET A 233 -2.37 -0.22 4.38
C MET A 233 -0.91 -0.66 4.33
N MET A 234 -0.17 -0.30 3.29
CA MET A 234 1.25 -0.63 3.18
C MET A 234 2.08 0.09 4.24
N ASN A 235 1.77 1.36 4.52
CA ASN A 235 2.43 2.08 5.60
C ASN A 235 2.07 1.49 6.98
N ALA A 236 0.84 1.03 7.18
CA ALA A 236 0.44 0.23 8.34
C ALA A 236 1.22 -1.08 8.46
N LEU A 237 1.43 -1.80 7.36
CA LEU A 237 2.22 -3.01 7.38
C LEU A 237 3.72 -2.70 7.66
N THR A 238 4.25 -1.60 7.13
CA THR A 238 5.64 -1.17 7.42
C THR A 238 5.85 -0.86 8.92
N THR A 239 4.87 -0.24 9.59
CA THR A 239 4.99 0.05 11.02
C THR A 239 4.93 -1.22 11.86
N ILE A 240 4.05 -2.18 11.51
CA ILE A 240 3.99 -3.47 12.22
C ILE A 240 5.29 -4.26 12.02
N LEU A 241 5.85 -4.27 10.80
CA LEU A 241 7.06 -5.03 10.51
C LEU A 241 8.31 -4.47 11.19
N PHE A 242 8.46 -3.14 11.28
CA PHE A 242 9.74 -2.54 11.71
C PHE A 242 9.67 -1.67 12.96
N LEU A 243 8.53 -1.03 13.21
CA LEU A 243 8.35 -0.03 14.27
C LEU A 243 7.14 -0.37 15.16
N GLY A 244 7.08 -1.61 15.65
CA GLY A 244 6.10 -2.09 16.60
C GLY A 244 5.93 -1.12 17.77
N ALA A 245 4.68 -0.93 18.18
CA ALA A 245 4.35 -0.10 19.34
C ALA A 245 4.30 -0.96 20.60
N TYR A 246 4.56 -0.34 21.75
CA TYR A 246 4.40 -0.99 23.04
C TYR A 246 2.92 -1.37 23.26
N HIS A 247 2.67 -2.64 23.57
CA HIS A 247 1.34 -3.14 23.86
C HIS A 247 1.17 -3.36 25.36
N ASN A 248 0.23 -2.64 25.97
CA ASN A 248 -0.24 -2.93 27.31
C ASN A 248 -1.62 -3.60 27.22
N PRO A 249 -1.80 -4.86 27.66
CA PRO A 249 -3.08 -5.56 27.60
C PRO A 249 -4.24 -4.83 28.29
N MET A 250 -3.95 -4.06 29.34
CA MET A 250 -4.98 -3.28 30.06
C MET A 250 -5.36 -1.98 29.34
N PHE A 251 -4.47 -1.44 28.51
CA PHE A 251 -4.65 -0.16 27.81
C PHE A 251 -4.30 -0.31 26.33
N SER A 252 -5.16 -1.01 25.58
CA SER A 252 -4.98 -1.26 24.15
C SER A 252 -4.95 0.02 23.30
N GLU A 253 -5.56 1.09 23.78
CA GLU A 253 -5.61 2.40 23.10
C GLU A 253 -4.24 3.08 22.95
N LEU A 254 -3.30 2.78 23.86
CA LEU A 254 -1.94 3.30 23.76
C LEU A 254 -1.21 2.70 22.55
N TYR A 255 -1.47 1.42 22.25
CA TYR A 255 -0.93 0.79 21.06
C TYR A 255 -1.55 1.40 19.80
N THR A 256 -2.87 1.55 19.74
CA THR A 256 -3.56 2.07 18.54
C THR A 256 -3.15 3.51 18.22
N THR A 257 -3.03 4.37 19.23
CA THR A 257 -2.59 5.76 19.05
C THR A 257 -1.14 5.85 18.57
N ASN A 258 -0.22 5.09 19.17
CA ASN A 258 1.18 5.07 18.77
C ASN A 258 1.36 4.50 17.36
N PHE A 259 0.68 3.39 17.06
CA PHE A 259 0.61 2.82 15.72
C PHE A 259 0.09 3.84 14.70
N ALA A 260 -1.04 4.52 14.98
CA ALA A 260 -1.62 5.51 14.09
C ALA A 260 -0.70 6.72 13.84
N ILE A 261 0.02 7.20 14.86
CA ILE A 261 1.00 8.28 14.69
C ILE A 261 2.15 7.83 13.78
N LYS A 262 2.69 6.63 14.00
CA LYS A 262 3.78 6.08 13.18
C LYS A 262 3.33 5.85 11.73
N THR A 263 2.11 5.36 11.50
CA THR A 263 1.59 5.16 10.13
C THR A 263 1.39 6.49 9.43
N LEU A 264 0.87 7.51 10.13
CA LEU A 264 0.76 8.86 9.60
C LEU A 264 2.13 9.47 9.28
N LEU A 265 3.17 9.19 10.07
CA LEU A 265 4.53 9.63 9.74
C LEU A 265 5.04 8.98 8.44
N PHE A 266 4.83 7.69 8.23
CA PHE A 266 5.22 7.04 6.97
C PHE A 266 4.40 7.50 5.77
N THR A 267 3.10 7.75 5.93
CA THR A 267 2.31 8.36 4.84
C THR A 267 2.80 9.77 4.51
N MET A 268 3.23 10.55 5.51
CA MET A 268 3.90 11.84 5.27
C MET A 268 5.23 11.68 4.53
N PHE A 269 6.03 10.65 4.83
CA PHE A 269 7.24 10.33 4.08
C PHE A 269 6.94 9.98 2.61
N PHE A 270 5.89 9.20 2.33
CA PHE A 270 5.43 8.91 0.97
C PHE A 270 5.12 10.20 0.19
N LEU A 271 4.41 11.13 0.83
CA LEU A 271 4.06 12.42 0.22
C LEU A 271 5.27 13.31 -0.02
N TRP A 272 6.23 13.30 0.92
CA TRP A 272 7.47 14.06 0.77
C TRP A 272 8.35 13.52 -0.37
N ILE A 273 8.43 12.20 -0.52
CA ILE A 273 9.16 11.55 -1.61
C ILE A 273 8.54 11.90 -2.96
N ARG A 274 7.20 11.86 -3.07
CA ARG A 274 6.48 12.32 -4.26
C ARG A 274 6.79 13.77 -4.61
N ALA A 275 6.96 14.64 -3.62
CA ALA A 275 7.24 16.05 -3.85
C ALA A 275 8.66 16.35 -4.32
N SER A 276 9.61 15.46 -4.03
CA SER A 276 11.05 15.73 -4.15
C SER A 276 11.72 15.03 -5.33
N TYR A 277 11.31 13.81 -5.67
CA TYR A 277 12.01 13.00 -6.67
C TYR A 277 11.36 13.03 -8.06
N PRO A 278 12.18 13.02 -9.13
CA PRO A 278 11.68 12.82 -10.48
C PRO A 278 11.24 11.36 -10.69
N ARG A 279 10.38 11.13 -11.70
CA ARG A 279 9.95 9.78 -12.10
C ARG A 279 11.13 8.98 -12.67
N PHE A 280 11.19 7.69 -12.35
CA PHE A 280 12.11 6.76 -13.00
C PHE A 280 11.60 6.34 -14.37
N ARG A 281 12.52 6.01 -15.28
CA ARG A 281 12.16 5.24 -16.48
C ARG A 281 11.92 3.78 -16.10
N TYR A 282 10.99 3.13 -16.79
CA TYR A 282 10.68 1.71 -16.61
C TYR A 282 11.92 0.80 -16.58
N ASP A 283 12.86 0.96 -17.51
CA ASP A 283 14.10 0.14 -17.54
C ASP A 283 14.97 0.33 -16.28
N GLN A 284 14.99 1.54 -15.73
CA GLN A 284 15.77 1.86 -14.53
C GLN A 284 15.16 1.21 -13.30
N LEU A 285 13.82 1.19 -13.19
CA LEU A 285 13.11 0.45 -12.15
C LEU A 285 13.44 -1.04 -12.22
N MET A 286 13.39 -1.63 -13.42
CA MET A 286 13.72 -3.04 -13.60
C MET A 286 15.18 -3.33 -13.23
N HIS A 287 16.13 -2.47 -13.61
CA HIS A 287 17.52 -2.61 -13.19
C HIS A 287 17.71 -2.46 -11.68
N LEU A 288 17.01 -1.52 -11.03
CA LEU A 288 17.07 -1.34 -9.58
C LEU A 288 16.64 -2.62 -8.85
N LEU A 289 15.49 -3.18 -9.21
CA LEU A 289 14.94 -4.35 -8.52
C LEU A 289 15.74 -5.63 -8.81
N TRP A 290 16.05 -5.89 -10.08
CA TRP A 290 16.69 -7.14 -10.47
C TRP A 290 18.21 -7.17 -10.25
N LYS A 291 18.92 -6.05 -10.49
CA LYS A 291 20.38 -6.03 -10.41
C LYS A 291 20.90 -5.50 -9.07
N ASN A 292 20.15 -4.64 -8.38
CA ASN A 292 20.61 -4.08 -7.12
C ASN A 292 19.92 -4.74 -5.91
N PHE A 293 18.58 -4.73 -5.87
CA PHE A 293 17.85 -5.24 -4.71
C PHE A 293 17.91 -6.75 -4.62
N LEU A 294 17.62 -7.49 -5.70
CA LEU A 294 17.55 -8.94 -5.63
C LEU A 294 18.86 -9.61 -5.12
N PRO A 295 20.07 -9.23 -5.57
CA PRO A 295 21.29 -9.81 -5.00
C PRO A 295 21.47 -9.45 -3.52
N LEU A 296 21.15 -8.21 -3.14
CA LEU A 296 21.29 -7.75 -1.76
C LEU A 296 20.27 -8.42 -0.84
N THR A 297 19.01 -8.59 -1.25
CA THR A 297 17.98 -9.27 -0.48
C THR A 297 18.30 -10.76 -0.31
N LEU A 298 18.89 -11.41 -1.31
CA LEU A 298 19.36 -12.79 -1.17
C LEU A 298 20.50 -12.92 -0.17
N VAL A 299 21.50 -12.04 -0.21
CA VAL A 299 22.59 -12.01 0.78
C VAL A 299 22.03 -11.78 2.18
N MET A 300 21.13 -10.82 2.34
CA MET A 300 20.47 -10.56 3.62
C MET A 300 19.62 -11.74 4.07
N CYS A 301 18.91 -12.42 3.17
CA CYS A 301 18.15 -13.61 3.52
C CYS A 301 19.06 -14.72 4.09
N MET A 302 20.20 -14.99 3.45
CA MET A 302 21.18 -15.96 3.95
C MET A 302 21.75 -15.55 5.31
N TRP A 303 22.00 -14.25 5.51
CA TRP A 303 22.40 -13.69 6.79
C TRP A 303 21.35 -13.91 7.88
N HIS A 304 20.08 -13.59 7.61
CA HIS A 304 18.99 -13.74 8.57
C HIS A 304 18.60 -15.21 8.83
N VAL A 305 18.94 -16.15 7.95
CA VAL A 305 18.87 -17.59 8.23
C VAL A 305 19.98 -18.03 9.20
N THR A 306 21.21 -17.59 8.95
CA THR A 306 22.39 -18.07 9.69
C THR A 306 22.56 -17.40 11.05
N LEU A 307 22.22 -16.11 11.18
CA LEU A 307 22.45 -15.33 12.41
C LEU A 307 21.71 -15.91 13.63
N PRO A 308 20.41 -16.25 13.57
CA PRO A 308 19.72 -16.84 14.72
C PRO A 308 20.32 -18.19 15.14
N ILE A 309 20.86 -18.96 14.20
CA ILE A 309 21.51 -20.25 14.48
C ILE A 309 22.83 -20.03 15.21
N ILE A 310 23.67 -19.12 14.72
CA ILE A 310 25.01 -18.85 15.29
C ILE A 310 24.89 -18.26 16.71
N LEU A 311 23.93 -17.38 16.94
CA LEU A 311 23.71 -16.75 18.25
C LEU A 311 22.82 -17.58 19.18
N ALA A 312 22.39 -18.78 18.76
CA ALA A 312 21.41 -19.60 19.47
C ALA A 312 20.13 -18.82 19.87
N SER A 313 19.72 -17.89 19.03
CA SER A 313 18.59 -16.98 19.22
C SER A 313 17.43 -17.27 18.26
N ILE A 314 17.17 -18.55 17.98
CA ILE A 314 16.05 -18.98 17.14
C ILE A 314 14.75 -18.62 17.86
N PRO A 315 13.85 -17.82 17.25
CA PRO A 315 12.60 -17.42 17.90
C PRO A 315 11.64 -18.62 18.04
N PRO A 316 10.77 -18.61 19.06
CA PRO A 316 9.76 -19.64 19.23
C PRO A 316 8.72 -19.60 18.10
N GLN A 317 8.15 -20.76 17.76
CA GLN A 317 7.06 -20.85 16.78
C GLN A 317 5.68 -20.52 17.40
N THR A 318 5.56 -20.59 18.73
CA THR A 318 4.33 -20.43 19.51
C THR A 318 4.53 -19.43 20.63
#